data_AF-A0A7X5VMH5-F1
#
_entry.id   AF-A0A7X5VMH5-F1
#
_cell.length_a   1.000
_cell.length_b   1.000
_cell.length_c   1.000
_cell.angle_alpha   90.00
_cell.angle_beta   90.00
_cell.angle_gamma   90.00
#
_symmetry.space_group_name_H-M   'P 1'
#
loop_
_entity.id
_entity.type
_entity.pdbx_description
1 polymer ?
#
loop_
_entity_poly.entity_id
_entity_poly.type
_entity_poly.pdbx_seq_one_letter_code
_entity_poly.pdbx_strand_id
1 'polypeptide(L)'
;MTAMNMTHTRCFLALALCLAAGAVHGEEPTIVLDAAHAMHTGNDAALPYSVSAGGVLLIDLSKADLNSPPGVGTANVIHFKSRDIGYFRVPLSGKIIRIDAKSAQPLEGSEPFKTFKPGQVVTFAVGHDNYDTMQDGQMQFDVIWAGMFRVN
;
A
#
# COMPACT_ATOMS: atom_id res chain seq x y z
N MET A 1 -49.58 -31.34 -54.62
CA MET A 1 -49.10 -32.16 -53.49
C MET A 1 -48.23 -31.27 -52.64
N THR A 2 -48.69 -31.02 -51.42
CA THR A 2 -48.19 -30.02 -50.48
C THR A 2 -47.41 -30.76 -49.41
N ALA A 3 -46.18 -30.34 -49.09
CA ALA A 3 -45.49 -30.80 -47.89
C ALA A 3 -44.57 -29.68 -47.36
N MET A 4 -45.03 -29.07 -46.26
CA MET A 4 -44.23 -28.26 -45.33
C MET A 4 -43.28 -29.18 -44.54
N ASN A 5 -42.07 -28.73 -44.24
CA ASN A 5 -41.35 -29.08 -43.01
C ASN A 5 -40.15 -28.15 -42.83
N MET A 6 -40.21 -27.21 -41.88
CA MET A 6 -39.89 -27.32 -40.45
C MET A 6 -38.47 -26.78 -40.17
N THR A 7 -38.45 -25.49 -39.85
CA THR A 7 -37.29 -24.71 -39.42
C THR A 7 -36.96 -25.05 -37.97
N HIS A 8 -35.78 -25.62 -37.70
CA HIS A 8 -35.28 -25.81 -36.33
C HIS A 8 -34.46 -24.60 -35.89
N THR A 9 -35.11 -23.68 -35.19
CA THR A 9 -34.48 -22.60 -34.43
C THR A 9 -33.88 -23.18 -33.15
N ARG A 10 -32.55 -23.29 -33.09
CA ARG A 10 -31.84 -23.63 -31.85
C ARG A 10 -31.50 -22.35 -31.09
N CYS A 11 -32.28 -22.07 -30.05
CA CYS A 11 -31.93 -21.08 -29.02
C CYS A 11 -30.72 -21.60 -28.22
N PHE A 12 -29.55 -20.97 -28.39
CA PHE A 12 -28.45 -21.11 -27.44
C PHE A 12 -28.66 -20.10 -26.31
N LEU A 13 -29.13 -20.60 -25.18
CA LEU A 13 -29.17 -19.86 -23.92
C LEU A 13 -27.73 -19.79 -23.38
N ALA A 14 -27.06 -18.66 -23.59
CA ALA A 14 -25.77 -18.39 -22.95
C ALA A 14 -26.03 -18.12 -21.46
N LEU A 15 -25.76 -19.13 -20.63
CA LEU A 15 -25.78 -19.00 -19.17
C LEU A 15 -24.57 -18.15 -18.77
N ALA A 16 -24.78 -16.84 -18.64
CA ALA A 16 -23.81 -15.94 -18.04
C ALA A 16 -23.66 -16.29 -16.56
N LEU A 17 -22.66 -17.10 -16.26
CA LEU A 17 -22.22 -17.37 -14.90
C LEU A 17 -21.54 -16.09 -14.38
N CYS A 18 -22.33 -15.18 -13.81
CA CYS A 18 -21.82 -14.10 -13.00
C CYS A 18 -21.12 -14.72 -11.78
N LEU A 19 -19.80 -14.90 -11.86
CA LEU A 19 -18.97 -14.99 -10.66
C LEU A 19 -19.07 -13.64 -9.95
N ALA A 20 -20.02 -13.52 -9.03
CA ALA A 20 -19.93 -12.54 -7.97
C ALA A 20 -18.71 -12.94 -7.14
N ALA A 21 -17.56 -12.31 -7.41
CA ALA A 21 -16.45 -12.28 -6.48
C ALA A 21 -16.98 -11.61 -5.21
N GLY A 22 -17.43 -12.43 -4.26
CA GLY A 22 -17.77 -11.96 -2.93
C GLY A 22 -16.53 -11.29 -2.37
N ALA A 23 -16.55 -9.97 -2.25
CA ALA A 23 -15.62 -9.26 -1.40
C ALA A 23 -15.87 -9.80 0.01
N VAL A 24 -15.04 -10.75 0.43
CA VAL A 24 -14.89 -11.07 1.84
C VAL A 24 -14.46 -9.74 2.46
N HIS A 25 -15.36 -9.08 3.18
CA HIS A 25 -15.04 -7.95 4.04
C HIS A 25 -14.20 -8.51 5.20
N GLY A 26 -12.97 -8.93 4.88
CA GLY A 26 -11.94 -9.18 5.87
C GLY A 26 -11.58 -7.86 6.54
N GLU A 27 -11.19 -7.96 7.81
CA GLU A 27 -10.58 -6.84 8.52
C GLU A 27 -9.41 -6.30 7.68
N GLU A 28 -9.33 -4.98 7.50
CA GLU A 28 -8.25 -4.38 6.74
C GLU A 28 -6.92 -4.66 7.45
N PRO A 29 -5.89 -5.16 6.73
CA PRO A 29 -4.62 -5.50 7.37
C PRO A 29 -4.06 -4.23 8.03
N THR A 30 -3.64 -4.36 9.27
CA THR A 30 -3.16 -3.24 10.09
C THR A 30 -1.78 -3.56 10.65
N ILE A 31 -0.83 -2.64 10.44
CA ILE A 31 0.48 -2.65 11.08
C ILE A 31 0.44 -1.63 12.22
N VAL A 32 0.73 -2.06 13.45
CA VAL A 32 0.97 -1.15 14.57
C VAL A 32 2.47 -0.93 14.70
N LEU A 33 2.93 0.29 14.48
CA LEU A 33 4.35 0.62 14.57
C LEU A 33 4.84 0.53 16.01
N ASP A 34 5.96 -0.16 16.21
CA ASP A 34 6.58 -0.34 17.51
C ASP A 34 8.11 -0.29 17.40
N ALA A 35 8.77 -0.33 18.56
CA ALA A 35 10.22 -0.28 18.65
C ALA A 35 10.91 -1.57 18.20
N ALA A 36 10.24 -2.72 18.26
CA ALA A 36 10.84 -4.02 17.92
C ALA A 36 11.05 -4.18 16.40
N HIS A 37 10.24 -3.50 15.59
CA HIS A 37 10.34 -3.50 14.14
C HIS A 37 11.08 -2.27 13.57
N ALA A 38 11.56 -1.37 14.44
CA ALA A 38 12.25 -0.15 14.02
C ALA A 38 13.71 -0.43 13.63
N MET A 39 14.00 -0.32 12.33
CA MET A 39 15.32 -0.65 11.76
C MET A 39 16.41 0.40 12.05
N HIS A 40 16.05 1.61 12.47
CA HIS A 40 17.04 2.68 12.73
C HIS A 40 17.93 2.41 13.95
N THR A 41 17.59 1.43 14.79
CA THR A 41 18.32 1.11 16.03
C THR A 41 19.60 0.29 15.84
N GLY A 42 20.00 -0.03 14.60
CA GLY A 42 21.16 -0.89 14.32
C GLY A 42 20.93 -2.35 14.74
N ASN A 43 19.67 -2.74 14.93
CA ASN A 43 19.29 -4.08 15.31
C ASN A 43 19.00 -4.90 14.04
N ASP A 44 19.98 -5.68 13.57
CA ASP A 44 19.85 -6.60 12.44
C ASP A 44 18.78 -7.71 12.65
N ALA A 45 18.14 -7.73 13.83
CA ALA A 45 17.09 -8.67 14.21
C ALA A 45 15.66 -8.14 14.02
N ALA A 46 15.45 -6.92 13.51
CA ALA A 46 14.09 -6.41 13.25
C ALA A 46 13.38 -7.29 12.21
N LEU A 47 12.43 -8.11 12.68
CA LEU A 47 11.65 -8.96 11.79
C LEU A 47 10.70 -8.10 10.96
N PRO A 48 10.44 -8.45 9.69
CA PRO A 48 9.44 -7.75 8.91
C PRO A 48 8.04 -8.08 9.45
N TYR A 49 7.14 -7.09 9.43
CA TYR A 49 5.71 -7.35 9.61
C TYR A 49 5.20 -8.30 8.51
N SER A 50 4.07 -8.92 8.77
CA SER A 50 3.42 -9.82 7.84
C SER A 50 1.98 -9.35 7.59
N VAL A 51 1.64 -9.09 6.33
CA VAL A 51 0.33 -8.56 5.94
C VAL A 51 -0.25 -9.38 4.80
N SER A 52 -1.57 -9.47 4.71
CA SER A 52 -2.23 -10.07 3.56
C SER A 52 -2.13 -9.18 2.33
N ALA A 53 -2.04 -9.78 1.14
CA ALA A 53 -2.24 -9.04 -0.10
C ALA A 53 -3.58 -8.29 -0.15
N GLY A 54 -3.59 -7.13 -0.81
CA GLY A 54 -4.78 -6.30 -0.91
C GLY A 54 -4.50 -4.87 -1.36
N GLY A 55 -5.57 -4.14 -1.68
CA GLY A 55 -5.50 -2.74 -2.11
C GLY A 55 -5.41 -1.72 -0.98
N VAL A 56 -5.46 -2.18 0.28
CA VAL A 56 -5.54 -1.34 1.47
C VAL A 56 -4.63 -1.90 2.55
N LEU A 57 -3.89 -1.02 3.21
CA LEU A 57 -3.12 -1.28 4.42
C LEU A 57 -3.33 -0.12 5.39
N LEU A 58 -3.62 -0.42 6.65
CA LEU A 58 -3.65 0.57 7.73
C LEU A 58 -2.31 0.55 8.47
N ILE A 59 -1.75 1.74 8.72
CA ILE A 59 -0.59 1.93 9.59
C ILE A 59 -1.04 2.69 10.83
N ASP A 60 -1.01 2.05 11.99
CA ASP A 60 -1.29 2.66 13.28
C ASP A 60 0.01 3.15 13.92
N LEU A 61 0.11 4.46 14.09
CA LEU A 61 1.23 5.17 14.69
C LEU A 61 1.09 5.33 16.21
N SER A 62 0.02 4.78 16.83
CA SER A 62 -0.32 5.00 18.23
C SER A 62 0.77 4.61 19.24
N LYS A 63 1.66 3.70 18.85
CA LYS A 63 2.80 3.23 19.66
C LYS A 63 4.16 3.62 19.10
N ALA A 64 4.20 4.35 17.99
CA ALA A 64 5.46 4.81 17.40
C ALA A 64 6.05 5.95 18.24
N ASP A 65 7.35 5.86 18.51
CA ASP A 65 8.12 7.04 18.92
C ASP A 65 8.54 7.80 17.65
N LEU A 66 7.83 8.90 17.38
CA LEU A 66 8.06 9.76 16.21
C LEU A 66 8.69 11.10 16.62
N ASN A 67 9.45 11.13 17.70
CA ASN A 67 10.21 12.32 18.08
C ASN A 67 11.29 12.60 17.03
N SER A 68 11.21 13.77 16.40
CA SER A 68 12.20 14.20 15.42
C SER A 68 13.55 14.48 16.11
N PRO A 69 14.67 13.97 15.56
CA PRO A 69 16.00 14.40 15.98
C PRO A 69 16.21 15.92 15.82
N PRO A 70 17.17 16.53 16.53
CA PRO A 70 17.51 17.94 16.33
C PRO A 70 17.85 18.24 14.86
N GLY A 71 17.20 19.26 14.29
CA GLY A 71 17.38 19.66 12.89
C GLY A 71 16.53 18.90 11.88
N VAL A 72 15.78 17.88 12.30
CA VAL A 72 14.79 17.17 11.48
C VAL A 72 13.40 17.76 11.71
N GLY A 73 12.65 18.01 10.63
CA GLY A 73 11.26 18.49 10.74
C GLY A 73 10.32 17.47 11.39
N THR A 74 9.12 17.89 11.78
CA THR A 74 8.11 16.97 12.32
C THR A 74 7.71 15.95 11.26
N ALA A 75 7.56 14.68 11.66
CA ALA A 75 7.03 13.63 10.79
C ALA A 75 5.74 14.10 10.09
N ASN A 76 5.74 14.07 8.75
CA ASN A 76 4.62 14.52 7.93
C ASN A 76 4.23 13.50 6.85
N VAL A 77 5.01 12.44 6.65
CA VAL A 77 4.80 11.51 5.54
C VAL A 77 5.20 10.07 5.88
N ILE A 78 4.59 9.11 5.21
CA ILE A 78 5.08 7.74 5.05
C ILE A 78 5.61 7.56 3.64
N HIS A 79 6.88 7.19 3.52
CA HIS A 79 7.46 6.71 2.27
C HIS A 79 7.44 5.20 2.23
N PHE A 80 7.13 4.59 1.09
CA PHE A 80 7.25 3.15 0.91
C PHE A 80 7.75 2.77 -0.48
N LYS A 81 8.56 1.72 -0.54
CA LYS A 81 9.22 1.25 -1.76
C LYS A 81 9.30 -0.26 -1.81
N SER A 82 9.06 -0.81 -2.99
CA SER A 82 9.50 -2.15 -3.35
C SER A 82 9.90 -2.19 -4.81
N ARG A 83 10.69 -3.19 -5.19
CA ARG A 83 11.12 -3.39 -6.57
C ARG A 83 9.94 -3.46 -7.56
N ASP A 84 8.82 -4.04 -7.14
CA ASP A 84 7.70 -4.37 -8.03
C ASP A 84 6.57 -3.33 -8.00
N ILE A 85 6.51 -2.49 -6.96
CA ILE A 85 5.49 -1.44 -6.85
C ILE A 85 6.00 -0.08 -7.32
N GLY A 86 7.27 0.23 -7.11
CA GLY A 86 7.82 1.58 -7.26
C GLY A 86 8.05 2.26 -5.90
N TYR A 87 8.10 3.59 -5.91
CA TYR A 87 8.35 4.43 -4.75
C TYR A 87 7.21 5.43 -4.58
N PHE A 88 6.70 5.55 -3.36
CA PHE A 88 5.49 6.33 -3.07
C PHE A 88 5.61 7.07 -1.76
N ARG A 89 4.84 8.16 -1.63
CA ARG A 89 4.59 8.88 -0.38
C ARG A 89 3.11 8.90 -0.02
N VAL A 90 2.81 8.96 1.27
CA VAL A 90 1.47 9.10 1.84
C VAL A 90 1.53 10.16 2.94
N PRO A 91 0.87 11.32 2.77
CA PRO A 91 0.83 12.34 3.82
C PRO A 91 0.21 11.81 5.12
N LEU A 92 0.76 12.20 6.26
CA LEU A 92 0.19 11.88 7.57
C LEU A 92 -1.04 12.74 7.84
N SER A 93 -2.16 12.09 8.15
CA SER A 93 -3.44 12.76 8.44
C SER A 93 -4.12 12.19 9.70
N GLY A 94 -3.35 11.91 10.74
CA GLY A 94 -3.85 11.36 12.00
C GLY A 94 -2.96 10.24 12.55
N LYS A 95 -3.50 9.43 13.47
CA LYS A 95 -2.77 8.30 14.06
C LYS A 95 -2.87 7.02 13.26
N ILE A 96 -3.96 6.83 12.51
CA ILE A 96 -4.17 5.68 11.63
C ILE A 96 -4.11 6.19 10.20
N ILE A 97 -3.11 5.72 9.46
CA ILE A 97 -2.85 6.13 8.09
C ILE A 97 -3.30 5.02 7.17
N ARG A 98 -4.18 5.37 6.23
CA ARG A 98 -4.63 4.45 5.20
C ARG A 98 -3.73 4.56 3.98
N ILE A 99 -3.10 3.46 3.59
CA ILE A 99 -2.36 3.33 2.33
C ILE A 99 -3.25 2.60 1.33
N ASP A 100 -3.69 3.30 0.30
CA ASP A 100 -4.44 2.76 -0.83
C ASP A 100 -4.13 3.55 -2.11
N ALA A 101 -4.81 3.21 -3.22
CA ALA A 101 -4.62 3.86 -4.51
C ALA A 101 -4.99 5.37 -4.52
N LYS A 102 -5.71 5.87 -3.51
CA LYS A 102 -6.09 7.29 -3.40
C LYS A 102 -5.08 8.08 -2.60
N SER A 103 -4.49 7.47 -1.56
CA SER A 103 -3.56 8.17 -0.67
C SER A 103 -2.10 8.06 -1.13
N ALA A 104 -1.73 7.00 -1.86
CA ALA A 104 -0.37 6.79 -2.34
C ALA A 104 -0.04 7.65 -3.56
N GLN A 105 0.86 8.61 -3.36
CA GLN A 105 1.37 9.48 -4.41
C GLN A 105 2.68 8.90 -4.97
N PRO A 106 2.78 8.63 -6.29
CA PRO A 106 3.99 8.10 -6.89
C PRO A 106 5.14 9.12 -6.87
N LEU A 107 6.35 8.62 -6.62
CA LEU A 107 7.62 9.36 -6.65
C LEU A 107 8.56 8.75 -7.70
N GLU A 108 9.60 9.48 -8.08
CA GLU A 108 10.68 9.00 -8.97
C GLU A 108 10.18 8.40 -10.31
N GLY A 109 9.06 8.90 -10.85
CA GLY A 109 8.47 8.37 -12.09
C GLY A 109 7.75 7.02 -11.94
N SER A 110 7.41 6.63 -10.71
CA SER A 110 6.62 5.42 -10.45
C SER A 110 5.22 5.51 -11.07
N GLU A 111 4.70 4.37 -11.52
CA GLU A 111 3.30 4.27 -11.95
C GLU A 111 2.35 4.42 -10.75
N PRO A 112 1.09 4.84 -10.96
CA PRO A 112 0.11 4.93 -9.89
C PRO A 112 -0.04 3.62 -9.11
N PHE A 113 -0.07 3.71 -7.78
CA PHE A 113 -0.24 2.56 -6.91
C PHE A 113 -1.57 1.86 -7.16
N LYS A 114 -1.56 0.52 -7.17
CA LYS A 114 -2.75 -0.29 -7.43
C LYS A 114 -3.10 -1.20 -6.24
N THR A 115 -2.15 -2.00 -5.81
CA THR A 115 -2.35 -3.04 -4.78
C THR A 115 -1.02 -3.57 -4.29
N PHE A 116 -1.02 -4.15 -3.08
CA PHE A 116 0.02 -5.06 -2.62
C PHE A 116 -0.23 -6.46 -3.19
N LYS A 117 0.82 -7.14 -3.63
CA LYS A 117 0.78 -8.49 -4.23
C LYS A 117 1.53 -9.51 -3.35
N PRO A 118 1.08 -10.78 -3.30
CA PRO A 118 1.78 -11.83 -2.57
C PRO A 118 3.25 -11.94 -2.96
N GLY A 119 4.12 -12.21 -1.98
CA GLY A 119 5.56 -12.37 -2.17
C GLY A 119 6.37 -11.06 -2.13
N GLN A 120 5.71 -9.90 -2.14
CA GLN A 120 6.41 -8.61 -2.06
C GLN A 120 7.06 -8.39 -0.70
N VAL A 121 8.23 -7.75 -0.72
CA VAL A 121 8.88 -7.20 0.45
C VAL A 121 8.94 -5.69 0.27
N VAL A 122 8.32 -4.96 1.18
CA VAL A 122 8.18 -3.51 1.11
C VAL A 122 8.96 -2.90 2.26
N THR A 123 9.86 -1.97 1.94
CA THR A 123 10.47 -1.08 2.93
C THR A 123 9.60 0.16 3.04
N PHE A 124 9.35 0.61 4.26
CA PHE A 124 8.63 1.84 4.49
C PHE A 124 9.24 2.63 5.66
N ALA A 125 9.05 3.93 5.63
CA ALA A 125 9.61 4.85 6.60
C ALA A 125 8.62 5.96 6.90
N VAL A 126 8.53 6.34 8.17
CA VAL A 126 7.87 7.56 8.62
C VAL A 126 8.94 8.62 8.80
N GLY A 127 8.71 9.79 8.26
CA GLY A 127 9.71 10.85 8.31
C GLY A 127 9.16 12.21 7.96
N HIS A 128 10.08 13.15 7.81
CA HIS A 128 9.81 14.49 7.31
C HIS A 128 10.30 14.59 5.87
N ASP A 129 9.41 14.93 4.94
CA ASP A 129 9.82 15.36 3.60
C ASP A 129 9.47 16.83 3.34
N ASN A 130 10.21 17.44 2.41
CA ASN A 130 9.97 18.80 1.95
C ASN A 130 9.18 18.83 0.62
N TYR A 131 8.49 17.74 0.27
CA TYR A 131 8.02 17.50 -1.10
C TYR A 131 7.10 18.60 -1.63
N ASP A 132 6.15 19.03 -0.80
CA ASP A 132 5.16 20.05 -1.18
C ASP A 132 5.75 21.47 -1.22
N THR A 133 6.99 21.65 -0.74
CA THR A 133 7.69 22.93 -0.64
C THR A 133 8.96 23.01 -1.49
N MET A 134 9.24 21.98 -2.30
CA MET A 134 10.44 21.94 -3.14
C MET A 134 10.47 23.13 -4.12
N GLN A 135 11.54 23.93 -4.05
CA GLN A 135 11.83 24.97 -5.05
C GLN A 135 12.96 24.55 -6.02
N ASP A 136 13.92 23.75 -5.55
CA ASP A 136 15.16 23.45 -6.29
C ASP A 136 15.24 22.03 -6.85
N GLY A 137 14.12 21.30 -6.85
CA GLY A 137 13.99 19.99 -7.51
C GLY A 137 14.67 18.82 -6.79
N GLN A 138 15.20 18.99 -5.59
CA GLN A 138 15.68 17.89 -4.75
C GLN A 138 14.76 17.65 -3.56
N MET A 139 14.22 16.44 -3.50
CA MET A 139 13.50 15.94 -2.34
C MET A 139 14.50 15.64 -1.24
N GLN A 140 14.30 16.23 -0.08
CA GLN A 140 14.92 15.76 1.15
C GLN A 140 13.89 14.94 1.91
N PHE A 141 14.30 13.77 2.37
CA PHE A 141 13.51 12.94 3.25
C PHE A 141 14.36 12.53 4.45
N ASP A 142 14.00 13.07 5.60
CA ASP A 142 14.63 12.77 6.88
C ASP A 142 13.83 11.67 7.57
N VAL A 143 14.45 10.49 7.69
CA VAL A 143 13.83 9.30 8.28
C VAL A 143 13.81 9.43 9.80
N ILE A 144 12.64 9.21 10.41
CA ILE A 144 12.46 9.17 11.87
C ILE A 144 12.25 7.72 12.33
N TRP A 145 11.45 6.96 11.60
CA TRP A 145 11.18 5.56 11.86
C TRP A 145 11.21 4.79 10.53
N ALA A 146 11.76 3.57 10.50
CA ALA A 146 11.77 2.73 9.31
C ALA A 146 11.56 1.26 9.66
N GLY A 147 10.93 0.53 8.75
CA GLY A 147 10.67 -0.88 8.89
C GLY A 147 10.39 -1.56 7.56
N MET A 148 10.06 -2.84 7.64
CA MET A 148 9.73 -3.66 6.47
C MET A 148 8.48 -4.49 6.74
N PHE A 149 7.75 -4.80 5.68
CA PHE A 149 6.70 -5.82 5.74
C PHE A 149 6.76 -6.75 4.53
N ARG A 150 6.37 -7.99 4.76
CA ARG A 150 6.17 -9.01 3.72
C ARG A 150 4.68 -9.17 3.46
N VAL A 151 4.33 -9.21 2.19
CA VAL A 151 2.97 -9.48 1.73
C VAL A 151 2.82 -10.98 1.49
N ASN A 152 1.89 -11.62 2.19
CA ASN A 152 1.57 -13.05 2.06
C ASN A 152 0.45 -13.29 1.05
#